data_AF-A0A524NF87-F1
#
_entry.id   AF-A0A524NF87-F1
#
_cell.length_a   1.000
_cell.length_b   1.000
_cell.length_c   1.000
_cell.angle_alpha   90.00
_cell.angle_beta   90.00
_cell.angle_gamma   90.00
#
_symmetry.space_group_name_H-M   'P 1'
#
loop_
_entity.id
_entity.type
_entity.pdbx_description
1 polymer ?
#
loop_
_entity_poly.entity_id
_entity_poly.type
_entity_poly.pdbx_seq_one_letter_code
_entity_poly.pdbx_strand_id
1 'polypeptide(L)'
;MESLLGAVAVLAIVIFVHELGHFLVAKWCDVEVVTFSMGFGPTLFAKQVGETTYRLALIPFGGYVRMAGQDDSDDPPAGDPQRGFSAKTIGQRAAIVAAGPAVNIIFAFLLFAGVFIVYGAAQVSETSAVGYVFEDKPAARAGLAEGDIIAAIDGKPVSRWEE
;
A
#
# COMPACT_ATOMS: atom_id res chain seq x y z
N MET A 1 0.33 9.74 18.96
CA MET A 1 -0.76 10.34 18.16
C MET A 1 -0.37 10.33 16.67
N GLU A 2 0.79 10.88 16.31
CA GLU A 2 1.37 10.88 14.95
C GLU A 2 1.36 9.49 14.28
N SER A 3 1.75 8.43 15.01
CA SER A 3 1.84 7.07 14.46
C SER A 3 0.50 6.43 14.11
N LEU A 4 -0.58 6.74 14.84
CA LEU A 4 -1.89 6.14 14.58
C LEU A 4 -2.53 6.76 13.34
N LEU A 5 -2.52 8.09 13.24
CA LEU A 5 -3.04 8.79 12.07
C LEU A 5 -2.27 8.39 10.81
N GLY A 6 -0.94 8.31 10.90
CA GLY A 6 -0.09 7.83 9.81
C GLY A 6 -0.40 6.39 9.41
N ALA A 7 -0.56 5.47 10.37
CA ALA A 7 -0.92 4.09 10.08
C ALA A 7 -2.29 3.97 9.39
N VAL A 8 -3.30 4.72 9.84
CA VAL A 8 -4.63 4.76 9.21
C VAL A 8 -4.54 5.29 7.79
N ALA A 9 -3.79 6.36 7.57
CA ALA A 9 -3.62 6.95 6.23
C ALA A 9 -2.93 5.99 5.27
N VAL A 10 -1.82 5.36 5.68
CA VAL A 10 -1.11 4.38 4.85
C VAL A 10 -2.02 3.19 4.53
N LEU A 11 -2.72 2.66 5.52
CA LEU A 11 -3.64 1.55 5.31
C LEU A 11 -4.77 1.90 4.34
N ALA A 12 -5.36 3.10 4.47
CA ALA A 12 -6.39 3.58 3.55
C ALA A 12 -5.89 3.68 2.11
N ILE A 13 -4.67 4.18 1.90
CA ILE A 13 -4.05 4.28 0.57
C ILE A 13 -3.81 2.89 -0.01
N VAL A 14 -3.22 1.96 0.76
CA VAL A 14 -2.91 0.60 0.30
C VAL A 14 -4.19 -0.16 -0.07
N ILE A 15 -5.25 -0.01 0.70
CA ILE A 15 -6.55 -0.62 0.40
C ILE A 15 -7.16 0.04 -0.85
N PHE A 16 -7.12 1.36 -0.97
CA PHE A 16 -7.64 2.04 -2.16
C PHE A 16 -6.95 1.55 -3.45
N VAL A 17 -5.62 1.45 -3.43
CA VAL A 17 -4.84 0.97 -4.57
C VAL A 17 -5.18 -0.49 -4.90
N HIS A 18 -5.42 -1.31 -3.87
CA HIS A 18 -5.88 -2.70 -4.03
C HIS A 18 -7.23 -2.78 -4.75
N GLU A 19 -8.24 -2.07 -4.23
CA GLU A 19 -9.58 -2.06 -4.81
C GLU A 19 -9.56 -1.47 -6.23
N LEU A 20 -8.72 -0.47 -6.48
CA LEU A 20 -8.51 0.09 -7.82
C LEU A 20 -8.00 -0.97 -8.80
N GLY A 21 -7.12 -1.89 -8.36
CA GLY A 21 -6.65 -3.00 -9.18
C GLY A 21 -7.79 -3.91 -9.64
N HIS A 22 -8.63 -4.37 -8.69
CA HIS A 22 -9.83 -5.15 -9.02
C HIS A 22 -10.76 -4.40 -9.98
N PHE A 23 -11.01 -3.13 -9.70
CA PHE A 23 -11.88 -2.27 -10.49
C PHE A 23 -11.39 -2.15 -11.94
N LEU A 24 -10.12 -1.79 -12.15
CA LEU A 24 -9.58 -1.57 -13.48
C LEU A 24 -9.62 -2.84 -14.33
N VAL A 25 -9.23 -3.99 -13.76
CA VAL A 25 -9.25 -5.26 -14.50
C VAL A 25 -10.67 -5.75 -14.74
N ALA A 26 -11.60 -5.53 -13.81
CA ALA A 26 -13.02 -5.81 -14.03
C ALA A 26 -13.58 -5.02 -15.22
N LYS A 27 -13.34 -3.70 -15.25
CA LYS A 27 -13.76 -2.84 -16.37
C LYS A 27 -13.11 -3.26 -17.69
N TRP A 28 -11.83 -3.65 -17.66
CA TRP A 28 -11.13 -4.14 -18.86
C TRP A 28 -11.70 -5.48 -19.37
N CYS A 29 -12.14 -6.36 -18.47
CA CYS A 29 -12.82 -7.61 -18.82
C CYS A 29 -14.30 -7.43 -19.19
N ASP A 30 -14.76 -6.18 -19.35
CA ASP A 30 -16.15 -5.80 -19.59
C ASP A 30 -17.11 -6.35 -18.52
N VAL A 31 -16.68 -6.31 -17.25
CA VAL A 31 -17.54 -6.57 -16.10
C VAL A 31 -18.18 -5.27 -15.65
N GLU A 32 -19.50 -5.27 -15.50
CA GLU A 32 -20.19 -4.13 -14.91
C GLU A 32 -19.86 -4.03 -13.43
N VAL A 33 -19.31 -2.87 -13.05
CA VAL A 33 -19.08 -2.53 -11.64
C VAL A 33 -20.18 -1.58 -11.20
N VAL A 34 -21.06 -2.05 -10.33
CA VAL A 34 -22.20 -1.30 -9.80
C VAL A 34 -21.74 -0.29 -8.76
N THR A 35 -20.80 -0.67 -7.89
CA THR A 35 -20.30 0.21 -6.84
C THR A 35 -18.80 0.04 -6.64
N PHE A 36 -18.10 1.16 -6.60
CA PHE A 36 -16.73 1.25 -6.13
C PHE A 36 -16.74 2.04 -4.82
N SER A 37 -16.48 1.38 -3.69
CA SER A 37 -16.51 2.01 -2.37
C SER A 37 -15.12 2.10 -1.77
N MET A 38 -14.75 3.31 -1.35
CA MET A 38 -13.63 3.55 -0.44
C MET A 38 -14.18 3.64 0.99
N GLY A 39 -13.81 2.67 1.82
CA GLY A 39 -14.31 2.52 3.18
C GLY A 39 -15.60 1.70 3.31
N PHE A 40 -16.01 1.52 4.57
CA PHE A 40 -17.24 0.84 4.98
C PHE A 40 -18.16 1.72 5.84
N GLY A 41 -19.38 1.24 6.08
CA GLY A 41 -20.34 1.91 6.96
C GLY A 41 -21.10 3.06 6.28
N PRO A 42 -21.58 4.07 7.04
CA PRO A 42 -22.37 5.16 6.50
C PRO A 42 -21.66 5.88 5.34
N THR A 43 -22.39 6.12 4.25
CA THR A 43 -21.90 6.87 3.11
C THR A 43 -21.74 8.33 3.48
N LEU A 44 -20.53 8.87 3.33
CA LEU A 44 -20.27 10.31 3.44
C LEU A 44 -20.59 11.01 2.13
N PHE A 45 -20.15 10.43 1.02
CA PHE A 45 -20.39 10.97 -0.32
C PHE A 45 -20.59 9.83 -1.31
N ALA A 46 -21.51 10.00 -2.25
CA ALA A 46 -21.70 9.08 -3.36
C ALA A 46 -21.97 9.86 -4.65
N LYS A 47 -21.38 9.41 -5.75
CA LYS A 47 -21.67 9.96 -7.07
C LYS A 47 -21.72 8.83 -8.09
N GLN A 48 -22.82 8.78 -8.84
CA GLN A 48 -22.94 7.88 -9.97
C GLN A 48 -22.29 8.53 -11.20
N VAL A 49 -21.38 7.79 -11.85
CA VAL A 49 -20.75 8.18 -13.11
C VAL A 49 -20.83 6.99 -14.05
N GLY A 50 -21.69 7.11 -15.06
CA GLY A 50 -22.06 5.97 -15.92
C GLY A 50 -22.79 4.89 -15.12
N GLU A 51 -22.35 3.64 -15.29
CA GLU A 51 -22.89 2.48 -14.57
C GLU A 51 -22.33 2.31 -13.15
N THR A 52 -21.25 3.02 -12.80
CA THR A 52 -20.56 2.84 -11.52
C THR A 52 -20.91 3.94 -10.53
N THR A 53 -21.34 3.54 -9.34
CA THR A 53 -21.48 4.44 -8.19
C THR A 53 -20.18 4.49 -7.39
N TYR A 54 -19.53 5.65 -7.37
CA TYR A 54 -18.33 5.90 -6.57
C TYR A 54 -18.77 6.37 -5.18
N ARG A 55 -18.40 5.62 -4.15
CA ARG A 55 -18.79 5.84 -2.76
C ARG A 55 -17.57 6.10 -1.90
N LEU A 56 -17.69 7.08 -1.01
CA LEU A 56 -16.78 7.32 0.10
C LEU A 56 -17.55 7.11 1.40
N ALA A 57 -17.09 6.20 2.25
CA ALA A 57 -17.73 5.85 3.50
C ALA A 57 -16.89 6.26 4.71
N LEU A 58 -17.52 6.35 5.88
CA LEU A 58 -16.91 6.92 7.09
C LEU A 58 -15.72 6.11 7.61
N ILE A 59 -15.77 4.77 7.52
CA ILE A 59 -14.74 3.90 8.10
C ILE A 59 -13.66 3.64 7.04
N PRO A 60 -12.42 4.12 7.19
CA PRO A 60 -11.38 4.05 6.15
C PRO A 60 -10.66 2.70 6.09
N PHE A 61 -10.99 1.76 7.00
CA PHE A 61 -10.34 0.44 7.13
C PHE A 61 -10.87 -0.58 6.12
N GLY A 62 -10.99 -0.19 4.85
CA GLY A 62 -11.56 -1.08 3.85
C GLY A 62 -12.06 -0.40 2.60
N GLY A 63 -12.77 -1.18 1.81
CA GLY A 63 -13.35 -0.81 0.54
C GLY A 63 -13.90 -2.07 -0.12
N TYR A 64 -14.65 -1.89 -1.21
CA TYR A 64 -15.11 -3.01 -2.01
C TYR A 64 -15.45 -2.58 -3.43
N VAL A 65 -15.24 -3.50 -4.36
CA VAL A 65 -15.73 -3.40 -5.74
C VAL A 65 -16.90 -4.37 -5.91
N ARG A 66 -18.12 -3.83 -5.96
CA ARG A 66 -19.33 -4.61 -6.20
C ARG A 66 -19.54 -4.80 -7.69
N MET A 67 -19.35 -6.03 -8.16
CA MET A 67 -19.53 -6.42 -9.56
C MET A 67 -20.88 -7.08 -9.76
N ALA A 68 -21.47 -6.89 -10.94
CA ALA A 68 -22.72 -7.56 -11.30
C ALA A 68 -22.56 -9.09 -11.19
N GLY A 69 -23.55 -9.78 -10.61
CA GLY A 69 -23.53 -11.24 -10.47
C GLY A 69 -22.39 -11.84 -9.63
N GLN A 70 -21.71 -11.04 -8.79
CA GLN A 70 -20.73 -11.54 -7.81
C GLN A 70 -21.35 -11.80 -6.42
N ASP A 71 -22.42 -11.10 -6.08
CA ASP A 71 -23.12 -11.28 -4.79
C ASP A 71 -24.10 -12.46 -4.88
N ASP A 72 -24.00 -13.39 -3.92
CA ASP A 72 -25.01 -14.43 -3.64
C ASP A 72 -26.03 -13.96 -2.58
N SER A 73 -26.12 -12.65 -2.31
CA SER A 73 -27.05 -12.11 -1.30
C SER A 73 -28.49 -12.14 -1.81
N ASP A 74 -29.47 -12.26 -0.89
CA ASP A 74 -30.92 -12.14 -1.17
C ASP A 74 -31.36 -10.78 -1.74
N ASP A 75 -30.41 -9.88 -2.03
CA ASP A 75 -30.68 -8.65 -2.75
C ASP A 75 -30.95 -8.95 -4.23
N PRO A 76 -31.82 -8.18 -4.89
CA PRO A 76 -32.02 -8.32 -6.33
C PRO A 76 -30.67 -8.20 -7.05
N PRO A 77 -30.41 -9.05 -8.07
CA PRO A 77 -29.15 -9.03 -8.80
C PRO A 77 -28.89 -7.63 -9.33
N ALA A 78 -27.78 -7.04 -8.89
CA ALA A 78 -27.40 -5.70 -9.28
C ALA A 78 -26.65 -5.73 -10.61
N GLY A 79 -27.02 -4.84 -11.53
CA GLY A 79 -26.38 -4.68 -12.85
C GLY A 79 -26.81 -5.72 -13.90
N ASP A 80 -26.21 -5.65 -15.08
CA ASP A 80 -26.45 -6.55 -16.21
C ASP A 80 -25.84 -7.94 -15.97
N PRO A 81 -26.64 -9.02 -15.88
CA PRO A 81 -26.14 -10.37 -15.68
C PRO A 81 -25.21 -10.85 -16.81
N GLN A 82 -25.36 -10.37 -18.04
CA GLN A 82 -24.51 -10.76 -19.17
C GLN A 82 -23.09 -10.19 -19.04
N ARG A 83 -22.98 -9.03 -18.38
CA ARG A 83 -21.72 -8.37 -18.03
C ARG A 83 -21.35 -8.63 -16.56
N GLY A 84 -21.89 -9.70 -15.97
CA GLY A 84 -21.58 -10.10 -14.61
C GLY A 84 -20.24 -10.83 -14.48
N PHE A 85 -19.64 -10.75 -13.29
CA PHE A 85 -18.41 -11.46 -12.92
C PHE A 85 -18.54 -12.97 -13.15
N SER A 86 -19.67 -13.55 -12.76
CA SER A 86 -19.95 -14.99 -12.90
C SER A 86 -20.16 -15.44 -14.34
N ALA A 87 -20.49 -14.52 -15.26
CA ALA A 87 -20.62 -14.81 -16.68
C ALA A 87 -19.26 -14.85 -17.42
N LYS A 88 -18.17 -14.37 -16.79
CA LYS A 88 -16.83 -14.36 -17.39
C LYS A 88 -16.11 -15.70 -17.26
N THR A 89 -15.14 -15.91 -18.15
CA THR A 89 -14.28 -17.09 -18.13
C THR A 89 -13.49 -17.19 -16.82
N ILE A 90 -13.06 -18.40 -16.45
CA ILE A 90 -12.26 -18.63 -15.25
C ILE A 90 -10.97 -17.79 -15.28
N GLY A 91 -10.32 -17.65 -16.45
CA GLY A 91 -9.11 -16.84 -16.60
C GLY A 91 -9.34 -15.36 -16.33
N GLN A 92 -10.45 -14.79 -16.82
CA GLN A 92 -10.82 -13.40 -16.55
C GLN A 92 -11.14 -13.18 -15.06
N ARG A 93 -11.92 -14.09 -14.47
CA ARG A 93 -12.24 -14.03 -13.03
C ARG A 93 -10.99 -14.12 -12.17
N ALA A 94 -10.09 -15.05 -12.49
CA ALA A 94 -8.80 -15.18 -11.82
C ALA A 94 -7.94 -13.91 -11.98
N ALA A 95 -7.88 -13.32 -13.17
CA ALA A 95 -7.15 -12.08 -13.41
C ALA A 95 -7.72 -10.92 -12.58
N ILE A 96 -9.05 -10.77 -12.51
CA ILE A 96 -9.71 -9.75 -11.70
C ILE A 96 -9.36 -9.93 -10.22
N VAL A 97 -9.44 -11.15 -9.67
CA VAL A 97 -9.13 -11.44 -8.27
C VAL A 97 -7.63 -11.27 -7.96
N ALA A 98 -6.74 -11.60 -8.91
CA ALA A 98 -5.31 -11.40 -8.72
C ALA A 98 -4.88 -9.92 -8.86
N ALA A 99 -5.70 -9.08 -9.50
CA ALA A 99 -5.35 -7.70 -9.83
C ALA A 99 -5.08 -6.84 -8.59
N GLY A 100 -5.89 -6.94 -7.54
CA GLY A 100 -5.70 -6.17 -6.31
C GLY A 100 -4.33 -6.38 -5.68
N PRO A 101 -3.95 -7.63 -5.32
CA PRO A 101 -2.61 -7.93 -4.81
C PRO A 101 -1.49 -7.53 -5.78
N ALA A 102 -1.65 -7.80 -7.08
CA ALA A 102 -0.62 -7.49 -8.07
C ALA A 102 -0.34 -5.98 -8.16
N VAL A 103 -1.38 -5.15 -8.18
CA VAL A 103 -1.24 -3.68 -8.21
C VAL A 103 -0.60 -3.16 -6.93
N ASN A 104 -0.85 -3.76 -5.76
CA ASN A 104 -0.15 -3.38 -4.53
C ASN A 104 1.35 -3.71 -4.58
N ILE A 105 1.74 -4.84 -5.15
CA ILE A 105 3.16 -5.19 -5.34
C ILE A 105 3.83 -4.17 -6.27
N ILE A 106 3.18 -3.84 -7.39
CA ILE A 106 3.67 -2.83 -8.33
C ILE A 106 3.77 -1.46 -7.65
N PHE A 107 2.74 -1.06 -6.91
CA PHE A 107 2.71 0.20 -6.17
C PHE A 107 3.85 0.28 -5.14
N ALA A 108 4.07 -0.78 -4.36
CA ALA A 108 5.18 -0.84 -3.41
C ALA A 108 6.54 -0.72 -4.13
N PHE A 109 6.74 -1.45 -5.23
CA PHE A 109 7.97 -1.35 -6.02
C PHE A 109 8.20 0.08 -6.53
N LEU A 110 7.18 0.72 -7.12
CA LEU A 110 7.29 2.09 -7.62
C LEU A 110 7.51 3.11 -6.50
N LEU A 111 6.87 2.91 -5.35
CA LEU A 111 7.03 3.77 -4.17
C LEU A 111 8.47 3.70 -3.65
N PHE A 112 9.01 2.50 -3.43
CA PHE A 112 10.39 2.33 -2.97
C PHE A 112 11.41 2.80 -4.01
N ALA A 113 11.19 2.50 -5.29
CA ALA A 113 12.04 3.01 -6.36
C ALA A 113 12.05 4.54 -6.39
N GLY A 114 10.89 5.19 -6.28
CA GLY A 114 10.76 6.64 -6.21
C GLY A 114 11.48 7.23 -5.00
N VAL A 115 11.32 6.61 -3.83
CA VAL A 115 12.04 7.02 -2.60
C VAL A 115 13.56 6.93 -2.81
N PHE A 116 14.07 5.84 -3.36
CA PHE A 116 15.52 5.69 -3.61
C PHE A 116 16.04 6.62 -4.70
N ILE A 117 15.24 6.94 -5.72
CA ILE A 117 15.62 7.91 -6.75
C ILE A 117 15.71 9.32 -6.16
N VAL A 118 14.77 9.70 -5.28
CA VAL A 118 14.69 11.06 -4.72
C VAL A 118 15.66 11.28 -3.56
N TYR A 119 15.76 10.32 -2.65
CA TYR A 119 16.55 10.43 -1.42
C TYR A 119 17.89 9.70 -1.49
N GLY A 120 18.16 8.98 -2.59
CA GLY A 120 19.31 8.10 -2.71
C GLY A 120 19.12 6.77 -1.96
N ALA A 121 20.01 5.81 -2.23
CA ALA A 121 20.17 4.66 -1.35
C ALA A 121 20.93 5.13 -0.11
N ALA A 122 20.49 4.71 1.08
CA ALA A 122 21.27 4.90 2.30
C ALA A 122 22.64 4.23 2.09
N GLN A 123 23.68 5.04 1.92
CA GLN A 123 25.04 4.52 1.91
C GLN A 123 25.34 4.10 3.34
N VAL A 124 25.32 2.79 3.59
CA VAL A 124 25.95 2.26 4.79
C VAL A 124 27.40 2.71 4.69
N SER A 125 27.86 3.49 5.68
CA SER A 125 29.23 3.96 5.71
C SER A 125 30.14 2.73 5.63
N GLU A 126 30.90 2.58 4.55
CA GLU A 126 31.94 1.54 4.41
C GLU A 126 33.08 1.77 5.42
N THR A 127 33.08 2.91 6.11
CA THR A 127 34.08 3.29 7.10
C THR A 127 33.59 3.02 8.51
N SER A 128 34.51 2.89 9.45
CA SER A 128 34.19 2.85 10.88
C SER A 128 33.78 4.21 11.46
N ALA A 129 33.38 5.16 10.60
CA ALA A 129 32.87 6.46 11.02
C ALA A 129 31.50 6.32 11.68
N VAL A 130 31.35 6.96 12.84
CA VAL A 130 30.08 7.13 13.53
C VAL A 130 29.20 8.02 12.66
N GLY A 131 28.05 7.49 12.23
CA GLY A 131 27.02 8.27 11.56
C GLY A 131 26.28 9.15 12.57
N TYR A 132 24.99 8.90 12.77
CA TYR A 132 24.19 9.70 13.69
C TYR A 132 24.30 9.25 15.15
N VAL A 133 24.50 10.20 16.08
CA VAL A 133 24.48 9.97 17.54
C VAL A 133 23.23 10.61 18.16
N PHE A 134 22.42 9.80 18.85
CA PHE A 134 21.24 10.30 19.56
C PHE A 134 21.64 10.92 20.92
N GLU A 135 21.28 12.18 21.14
CA GLU A 135 21.71 13.02 22.29
C GLU A 135 21.45 12.40 23.69
N ASP A 136 20.46 11.51 23.84
CA ASP A 136 20.09 10.89 25.12
C ASP A 136 20.55 9.42 25.29
N LYS A 137 21.42 8.92 24.42
CA LYS A 137 21.84 7.50 24.41
C LYS A 137 23.24 7.29 24.99
N PRO A 138 23.60 6.05 25.38
CA PRO A 138 24.92 5.75 25.95
C PRO A 138 26.11 6.23 25.11
N ALA A 139 25.99 6.19 23.78
CA ALA A 139 27.02 6.70 22.87
C ALA A 139 27.31 8.20 23.09
N ALA A 140 26.28 9.05 23.15
CA ALA A 140 26.44 10.47 23.45
C ALA A 140 27.03 10.70 24.84
N ARG A 141 26.58 9.93 25.85
CA ARG A 141 27.11 10.00 27.22
C ARG A 141 28.57 9.56 27.33
N ALA A 142 29.00 8.64 26.46
CA ALA A 142 30.38 8.21 26.33
C ALA A 142 31.25 9.20 25.53
N GLY A 143 30.64 10.26 24.99
CA GLY A 143 31.33 11.32 24.26
C GLY A 143 31.54 11.03 22.77
N LEU A 144 30.89 10.01 22.21
CA LEU A 144 30.93 9.77 20.76
C LEU A 144 30.19 10.90 20.04
N ALA A 145 30.79 11.38 18.96
CA ALA A 145 30.23 12.38 18.07
C ALA A 145 30.05 11.84 16.64
N GLU A 146 29.14 12.45 15.88
CA GLU A 146 29.02 12.21 14.44
C GLU A 146 30.35 12.56 13.75
N GLY A 147 30.84 11.62 12.93
CA GLY A 147 32.13 11.72 12.24
C GLY A 147 33.32 11.11 12.97
N ASP A 148 33.19 10.68 14.24
CA ASP A 148 34.26 9.97 14.94
C ASP A 148 34.64 8.67 14.21
N ILE A 149 35.93 8.36 14.10
CA ILE A 149 36.41 7.12 13.49
C ILE A 149 36.72 6.10 14.59
N ILE A 150 35.98 4.99 14.60
CA ILE A 150 36.29 3.88 15.51
C ILE A 150 37.53 3.16 14.97
N ALA A 151 38.65 3.29 15.67
CA ALA A 151 39.91 2.66 15.27
C ALA A 151 40.02 1.20 15.70
N ALA A 152 39.38 0.82 16.81
CA ALA A 152 39.41 -0.54 17.35
C ALA A 152 38.22 -0.82 18.28
N ILE A 153 37.79 -2.08 18.33
CA ILE A 153 36.79 -2.61 19.26
C ILE A 153 37.43 -3.74 20.07
N ASP A 154 37.39 -3.66 21.39
CA ASP A 154 38.04 -4.62 22.31
C ASP A 154 39.51 -4.91 21.97
N GLY A 155 40.23 -3.87 21.51
CA GLY A 155 41.64 -3.96 21.12
C GLY A 155 41.90 -4.58 19.74
N LYS A 156 40.86 -4.98 19.00
CA LYS A 156 40.98 -5.42 17.60
C LYS A 156 40.78 -4.22 16.67
N PRO A 157 41.73 -3.91 15.77
CA PRO A 157 41.57 -2.84 14.79
C PRO A 157 40.35 -3.09 13.90
N VAL A 158 39.58 -2.04 13.63
CA VAL A 158 38.48 -2.06 12.67
C VAL A 158 38.62 -0.89 11.70
N SER A 159 38.35 -1.13 10.42
CA SER A 159 38.42 -0.11 9.38
C SER A 159 37.10 0.10 8.65
N ARG A 160 36.17 -0.85 8.81
CA ARG A 160 34.88 -0.91 8.13
C ARG A 160 33.77 -1.23 9.10
N TRP A 161 32.54 -0.92 8.72
CA TRP A 161 31.36 -1.20 9.53
C TRP A 161 31.09 -2.70 9.74
N GLU A 162 31.55 -3.57 8.84
CA GLU A 162 31.31 -5.02 8.89
C GLU A 162 32.29 -5.80 9.78
N GLU A 163 33.34 -5.15 10.30
CA GLU A 163 34.40 -5.74 11.13
C GLU A 163 34.10 -5.65 12.63
#